data_AF-A0A068SNW7-F1
#
_entry.id   AF-A0A068SNW7-F1
#
_cell.length_a   1.000
_cell.length_b   1.000
_cell.length_c   1.000
_cell.angle_alpha   90.00
_cell.angle_beta   90.00
_cell.angle_gamma   90.00
#
_symmetry.space_group_name_H-M   'P 1'
#
loop_
_entity.id
_entity.type
_entity.pdbx_description
1 polymer ?
#
loop_
_entity_poly.entity_id
_entity_poly.type
_entity_poly.pdbx_seq_one_letter_code
_entity_poly.pdbx_strand_id
1 'polypeptide(L)'
;MNQQQVKYTMARIDTIEKRKLEDLKKACTVPAKAISDEELQRLLMEGKLPAKTEIKRDRYHTVAVSDLFDVSEYINFEHVNDDYLPGVEAIKAEANRVRDEVMLGDNAVALALLRAFAGE
;
A
#
# COMPACT_ATOMS: atom_id res chain seq x y z
N MET A 1 -15.49 -10.08 -30.83
CA MET A 1 -14.17 -9.47 -31.07
C MET A 1 -13.33 -10.45 -31.87
N ASN A 2 -12.47 -9.96 -32.76
CA ASN A 2 -11.45 -10.81 -33.36
C ASN A 2 -10.30 -11.07 -32.35
N GLN A 3 -9.45 -12.05 -32.62
CA GLN A 3 -8.37 -12.45 -31.69
C GLN A 3 -7.38 -11.30 -31.39
N GLN A 4 -7.16 -10.40 -32.34
CA GLN A 4 -6.30 -9.23 -32.15
C GLN A 4 -6.93 -8.21 -31.20
N GLN A 5 -8.24 -7.96 -31.31
CA GLN A 5 -8.98 -7.10 -30.40
C GLN A 5 -8.96 -7.66 -28.98
N VAL A 6 -9.15 -8.98 -28.80
CA VAL A 6 -9.05 -9.63 -27.48
C VAL A 6 -7.68 -9.38 -26.86
N LYS A 7 -6.60 -9.62 -27.62
CA LYS A 7 -5.23 -9.35 -27.14
C LYS A 7 -5.02 -7.90 -26.75
N TYR A 8 -5.51 -6.96 -27.55
CA TYR A 8 -5.40 -5.53 -27.26
C TYR A 8 -6.17 -5.15 -26.00
N THR A 9 -7.41 -5.62 -25.86
CA THR A 9 -8.24 -5.36 -24.69
C THR A 9 -7.62 -5.92 -23.42
N MET A 10 -7.06 -7.13 -23.45
CA MET A 10 -6.34 -7.69 -22.32
C MET A 10 -5.14 -6.84 -21.90
N ALA A 11 -4.30 -6.43 -22.87
CA ALA A 11 -3.17 -5.55 -22.58
C ALA A 11 -3.61 -4.19 -21.98
N ARG A 12 -4.77 -3.68 -22.41
CA ARG A 12 -5.35 -2.45 -21.85
C ARG A 12 -5.86 -2.66 -20.42
N ILE A 13 -6.50 -3.79 -20.13
CA ILE A 13 -6.91 -4.16 -18.76
C ILE A 13 -5.68 -4.22 -17.84
N ASP A 14 -4.61 -4.91 -18.26
CA ASP A 14 -3.38 -5.03 -17.48
C ASP A 14 -2.73 -3.67 -17.18
N THR A 15 -2.77 -2.76 -18.16
CA THR A 15 -2.25 -1.40 -18.00
C THR A 15 -3.07 -0.59 -17.00
N ILE A 16 -4.41 -0.69 -17.06
CA ILE A 16 -5.31 0.01 -16.14
C ILE A 16 -5.18 -0.56 -14.72
N GLU A 17 -5.13 -1.89 -14.59
CA GLU A 17 -4.92 -2.57 -13.31
C GLU A 17 -3.61 -2.11 -12.67
N LYS A 18 -2.50 -2.14 -13.42
CA LYS A 18 -1.20 -1.70 -12.93
C LYS A 18 -1.23 -0.25 -12.47
N ARG A 19 -1.84 0.65 -13.25
CA ARG A 19 -1.98 2.06 -12.87
C ARG A 19 -2.76 2.22 -11.57
N LYS A 20 -3.93 1.57 -11.47
CA LYS A 20 -4.77 1.61 -10.25
C LYS A 20 -4.04 1.08 -9.02
N LEU A 21 -3.26 -0.01 -9.17
CA LEU A 21 -2.46 -0.56 -8.08
C LEU A 21 -1.33 0.38 -7.65
N GLU A 22 -0.67 1.06 -8.60
CA GLU A 22 0.35 2.07 -8.29
C GLU A 22 -0.25 3.29 -7.58
N ASP A 23 -1.42 3.75 -8.01
CA ASP A 23 -2.14 4.86 -7.39
C ASP A 23 -2.62 4.49 -5.98
N LEU A 24 -3.16 3.28 -5.81
CA LEU A 24 -3.54 2.75 -4.50
C LEU A 24 -2.32 2.64 -3.57
N LYS A 25 -1.19 2.12 -4.07
CA LYS A 25 0.04 2.03 -3.29
C LYS A 25 0.44 3.41 -2.78
N LYS A 26 0.47 4.43 -3.64
CA LYS A 26 0.80 5.81 -3.25
C LYS A 26 -0.18 6.37 -2.23
N ALA A 27 -1.48 6.12 -2.41
CA ALA A 27 -2.52 6.60 -1.50
C ALA A 27 -2.43 5.94 -0.11
N CYS A 28 -2.04 4.67 -0.07
CA CYS A 28 -1.91 3.88 1.15
C CYS A 28 -0.52 3.95 1.79
N THR A 29 0.48 4.54 1.11
CA THR A 29 1.83 4.70 1.67
C THR A 29 1.82 5.75 2.78
N VAL A 30 2.13 5.31 3.99
CA VAL A 30 2.43 6.18 5.12
C VAL A 30 3.90 6.58 5.02
N PRO A 31 4.22 7.87 4.85
CA PRO A 31 5.60 8.32 4.72
C PRO A 31 6.37 8.05 6.01
N ALA A 32 7.66 7.78 5.87
CA ALA A 32 8.56 7.67 7.02
C ALA A 32 8.65 9.01 7.75
N LYS A 33 8.52 8.97 9.07
CA LYS A 33 8.73 10.07 9.98
C LYS A 33 9.96 9.75 10.80
N ALA A 34 10.92 10.67 10.80
CA ALA A 34 12.08 10.62 11.67
C ALA A 34 12.16 11.95 12.43
N ILE A 35 12.54 11.88 13.69
CA ILE A 35 12.88 13.05 14.51
C ILE A 35 14.39 13.16 14.60
N SER A 36 14.90 14.37 14.80
CA SER A 36 16.34 14.56 15.04
C SER A 36 16.74 14.08 16.43
N ASP A 37 18.03 13.80 16.62
CA ASP A 37 18.58 13.42 17.93
C ASP A 37 18.33 14.50 18.99
N GLU A 38 18.36 15.78 18.60
CA GLU A 38 18.09 16.92 19.47
C GLU A 38 16.63 16.93 19.95
N GLU A 39 15.69 16.63 19.06
CA GLU A 39 14.27 16.53 19.41
C GLU A 39 13.98 15.30 20.28
N LEU A 40 14.63 14.17 19.99
CA LEU A 40 14.55 12.97 20.81
C LEU A 40 15.06 13.25 22.22
N GLN A 41 16.21 13.92 22.35
CA GLN A 41 16.76 14.33 23.63
C GLN A 41 15.80 15.25 24.39
N ARG A 42 15.20 16.23 23.72
CA ARG A 42 14.19 17.12 24.33
C ARG A 42 12.99 16.33 24.85
N LEU A 43 12.41 15.43 24.05
CA LEU A 43 11.27 14.60 24.45
C LEU A 43 11.58 13.69 25.64
N LEU A 44 12.81 13.16 25.67
CA LEU A 44 13.32 12.36 26.78
C LEU A 44 13.44 13.19 28.07
N MET A 45 14.02 14.39 27.99
CA MET A 45 14.15 15.30 29.14
C MET A 45 12.79 15.81 29.64
N GLU A 46 11.83 16.02 28.74
CA GLU A 46 10.46 16.43 29.07
C GLU A 46 9.60 15.27 29.61
N GLY A 47 10.11 14.03 29.60
CA GLY A 47 9.38 12.86 30.10
C GLY A 47 8.17 12.47 29.25
N LYS A 48 8.15 12.87 27.97
CA LYS A 48 7.03 12.61 27.04
C LYS A 48 7.10 11.26 26.32
N LEU A 49 8.20 10.53 26.51
CA LEU A 49 8.39 9.21 25.93
C LEU A 49 7.93 8.13 26.92
N PRO A 50 6.93 7.30 26.58
CA PRO A 50 6.54 6.18 27.41
C PRO A 50 7.66 5.13 27.46
N ALA A 51 7.89 4.55 28.64
CA ALA A 51 8.83 3.43 28.78
C ALA A 51 8.20 2.15 28.20
N LYS A 52 9.01 1.32 27.54
CA LYS A 52 8.56 -0.01 27.12
C LYS A 52 8.38 -0.92 28.33
N THR A 53 7.29 -1.68 28.33
CA THR A 53 7.00 -2.69 29.36
C THR A 53 7.93 -3.90 29.26
N GLU A 54 8.42 -4.21 28.07
CA GLU A 54 9.39 -5.27 27.81
C GLU A 54 10.70 -4.71 27.26
N ILE A 55 11.76 -4.81 28.05
CA ILE A 55 13.11 -4.44 27.61
C ILE A 55 13.79 -5.68 27.04
N LYS A 56 13.87 -5.76 25.71
CA LYS A 56 14.65 -6.80 25.03
C LYS A 56 16.13 -6.42 25.10
N ARG A 57 16.81 -6.90 26.13
CA ARG A 57 18.22 -6.61 26.35
C ARG A 57 19.06 -7.60 25.57
N ASP A 58 19.49 -7.21 24.36
CA ASP A 58 20.55 -7.94 23.69
C ASP A 58 21.89 -7.61 24.36
N ARG A 59 22.55 -8.61 24.94
CA ARG A 59 23.84 -8.41 25.65
C ARG A 59 25.00 -8.14 24.68
N TYR A 60 24.79 -8.33 23.38
CA TYR A 60 25.82 -8.22 22.35
C TYR A 60 25.82 -6.88 21.61
N HIS A 61 24.82 -6.02 21.84
CA HIS A 61 24.68 -4.73 21.18
C HIS A 61 24.54 -3.58 22.19
N THR A 62 24.92 -2.38 21.75
CA THR A 62 24.75 -1.14 22.52
C THR A 62 23.25 -0.87 22.68
N VAL A 63 22.80 -0.59 23.90
CA VAL A 63 21.40 -0.27 24.19
C VAL A 63 21.05 1.08 23.55
N ALA A 64 20.11 1.08 22.62
CA ALA A 64 19.57 2.29 22.02
C ALA A 64 18.43 2.87 22.89
N VAL A 65 18.17 4.18 22.75
CA VAL A 65 17.04 4.84 23.44
C VAL A 65 15.70 4.18 23.05
N SER A 66 15.58 3.78 21.78
CA SER A 66 14.42 3.04 21.25
C SER A 66 14.23 1.64 21.85
N ASP A 67 15.22 1.07 22.54
CA ASP A 67 15.10 -0.22 23.23
C ASP A 67 14.42 -0.07 24.61
N LEU A 68 14.53 1.13 25.20
CA LEU A 68 14.01 1.45 26.53
C LEU A 68 12.70 2.23 26.47
N PHE A 69 12.56 3.10 25.46
CA PHE A 69 11.41 3.99 25.30
C PHE A 69 10.67 3.67 24.00
N ASP A 70 9.35 3.81 24.05
CA ASP A 70 8.51 3.70 22.87
C ASP A 70 8.54 5.02 22.09
N VAL A 71 9.26 4.97 20.96
CA VAL A 71 9.41 6.08 20.03
C VAL A 71 8.53 5.91 18.79
N SER A 72 7.64 4.90 18.75
CA SER A 72 6.84 4.55 17.56
C SER A 72 5.93 5.67 17.05
N GLU A 73 5.47 6.55 17.95
CA GLU A 73 4.69 7.74 17.60
C GLU A 73 5.51 8.82 16.86
N TYR A 74 6.82 8.83 17.10
CA TYR A 74 7.75 9.84 16.61
C TYR A 74 8.61 9.33 15.45
N ILE A 75 8.87 8.03 15.41
CA ILE A 75 9.69 7.36 14.42
C ILE A 75 8.90 6.21 13.83
N ASN A 76 8.59 6.30 12.54
CA ASN A 76 8.04 5.20 11.78
C ASN A 76 8.78 5.04 10.44
N PHE A 77 8.88 3.80 9.98
CA PHE A 77 9.41 3.50 8.66
C PHE A 77 8.30 3.66 7.62
N GLU A 78 8.68 3.86 6.36
CA GLU A 78 7.72 3.84 5.27
C GLU A 78 7.04 2.46 5.23
N HIS A 79 5.70 2.47 5.27
CA HIS A 79 4.88 1.27 5.21
C HIS A 79 3.57 1.56 4.48
N VAL A 80 2.87 0.50 4.10
CA VAL A 80 1.50 0.60 3.59
C VAL A 80 0.51 0.41 4.74
N ASN A 81 -0.58 1.17 4.72
CA ASN A 81 -1.66 1.02 5.69
C ASN A 81 -2.45 -0.29 5.49
N ASP A 82 -3.32 -0.61 6.45
CA ASP A 82 -4.12 -1.83 6.43
C ASP A 82 -5.16 -1.88 5.28
N ASP A 83 -5.52 -0.71 4.73
CA ASP A 83 -6.46 -0.60 3.60
C ASP A 83 -5.86 -1.06 2.27
N TYR A 84 -4.54 -1.19 2.19
CA TYR A 84 -3.85 -1.56 0.95
C TYR A 84 -4.26 -2.96 0.46
N LEU A 85 -4.26 -3.96 1.34
CA LEU A 85 -4.59 -5.34 0.95
C LEU A 85 -6.04 -5.49 0.44
N PRO A 86 -7.07 -5.02 1.19
CA PRO A 86 -8.45 -5.01 0.69
C PRO A 86 -8.60 -4.25 -0.65
N GLY A 87 -7.91 -3.11 -0.80
CA GLY A 87 -7.94 -2.34 -2.04
C GLY A 87 -7.34 -3.09 -3.23
N VAL A 88 -6.23 -3.80 -3.02
CA VAL A 88 -5.60 -4.63 -4.07
C VAL A 88 -6.55 -5.75 -4.50
N GLU A 89 -7.21 -6.42 -3.55
CA GLU A 89 -8.17 -7.49 -3.84
C GLU A 89 -9.38 -6.97 -4.64
N ALA A 90 -9.90 -5.80 -4.27
CA ALA A 90 -11.01 -5.17 -4.98
C ALA A 90 -10.65 -4.84 -6.44
N ILE A 91 -9.48 -4.23 -6.68
CA ILE A 91 -9.01 -3.89 -8.03
C ILE A 91 -8.80 -5.15 -8.88
N LYS A 92 -8.21 -6.21 -8.30
CA LYS A 92 -8.00 -7.49 -8.98
C LYS A 92 -9.31 -8.20 -9.30
N ALA A 93 -10.26 -8.19 -8.37
CA ALA A 93 -11.58 -8.79 -8.58
C ALA A 93 -12.32 -8.09 -9.73
N GLU A 94 -12.26 -6.75 -9.78
CA GLU A 94 -12.84 -5.96 -10.85
C GLU A 94 -12.17 -6.25 -12.19
N ALA A 95 -10.83 -6.25 -12.24
CA ALA A 95 -10.06 -6.58 -13.45
C ALA A 95 -10.38 -7.99 -13.97
N ASN A 96 -10.48 -8.98 -13.08
CA ASN A 96 -10.85 -10.35 -13.45
C ASN A 96 -12.26 -10.45 -14.03
N ARG A 97 -13.23 -9.73 -13.45
CA ARG A 97 -14.58 -9.66 -14.03
C ARG A 97 -14.55 -9.12 -15.46
N VAL A 98 -13.75 -8.07 -15.73
CA VAL A 98 -13.63 -7.56 -17.10
C VAL A 98 -12.96 -8.59 -18.03
N ARG A 99 -11.92 -9.29 -17.56
CA ARG A 99 -11.25 -10.35 -18.34
C ARG A 99 -12.20 -11.49 -18.70
N ASP A 100 -13.02 -11.93 -17.74
CA ASP A 100 -13.98 -13.02 -17.95
C ASP A 100 -14.99 -12.65 -19.04
N GLU A 101 -15.55 -11.45 -18.99
CA GLU A 101 -16.51 -10.96 -20.00
C GLU A 101 -15.87 -10.79 -21.38
N VAL A 102 -14.61 -10.36 -21.44
CA VAL A 102 -13.84 -10.33 -22.70
C VAL A 102 -13.64 -11.73 -23.27
N MET A 103 -13.41 -12.75 -22.43
CA MET A 103 -13.24 -14.14 -22.85
C MET A 103 -14.57 -14.81 -23.26
N LEU A 104 -15.68 -14.43 -22.62
CA LEU A 104 -17.03 -14.89 -22.96
C LEU A 104 -17.53 -14.35 -24.32
N GLY A 105 -16.89 -13.29 -24.83
CA GLY A 105 -17.13 -12.78 -26.18
C GLY A 105 -18.31 -11.81 -26.32
N ASP A 106 -18.96 -11.45 -25.21
CA ASP A 106 -19.94 -10.36 -25.18
C ASP A 106 -19.23 -9.01 -25.22
N ASN A 107 -19.03 -8.52 -26.44
CA ASN A 107 -18.23 -7.33 -26.67
C ASN A 107 -18.90 -6.05 -26.14
N ALA A 108 -20.23 -6.01 -26.06
CA ALA A 108 -20.94 -4.82 -25.59
C ALA A 108 -20.80 -4.68 -24.07
N VAL A 109 -20.99 -5.78 -23.35
CA VAL A 109 -20.82 -5.84 -21.89
C VAL A 109 -19.35 -5.64 -21.50
N ALA A 110 -18.42 -6.30 -22.20
CA ALA A 110 -16.99 -6.16 -21.95
C ALA A 110 -16.49 -4.71 -22.14
N LEU A 111 -16.95 -4.00 -23.18
CA LEU A 111 -16.57 -2.61 -23.41
C LEU A 111 -17.17 -1.66 -22.36
N ALA A 112 -18.41 -1.90 -21.92
CA ALA A 112 -19.04 -1.11 -20.87
C ALA A 112 -18.28 -1.28 -19.53
N LEU A 113 -17.94 -2.51 -19.18
CA LEU A 113 -17.16 -2.82 -17.98
C LEU A 113 -15.74 -2.28 -18.05
N LEU A 114 -15.10 -2.32 -19.23
CA LEU A 114 -13.78 -1.74 -19.42
C LEU A 114 -13.78 -0.22 -19.22
N ARG A 115 -14.81 0.49 -19.70
CA ARG A 115 -14.96 1.94 -19.49
C ARG A 115 -15.18 2.27 -18.02
N ALA A 116 -16.11 1.55 -17.37
CA ALA A 116 -16.33 1.69 -15.93
C ALA A 116 -15.03 1.43 -15.14
N PHE A 117 -14.29 0.38 -15.50
CA PHE A 117 -12.99 0.08 -14.90
C PHE A 117 -11.95 1.16 -15.17
N ALA A 118 -11.96 1.78 -16.35
CA ALA A 118 -11.05 2.88 -16.69
C ALA A 118 -11.39 4.20 -15.99
N GLY A 119 -12.63 4.34 -15.48
CA GLY A 119 -13.18 5.60 -14.96
C GLY A 119 -13.70 6.55 -16.05
N GLU A 120 -14.11 5.99 -17.20
CA GLU A 120 -14.69 6.70 -18.37
C GLU A 120 -16.22 6.69 -18.36
#